data_AF-A0A1L9V8G8-F1
#
_entry.id   AF-A0A1L9V8G8-F1
#
_cell.length_a   1.000
_cell.length_b   1.000
_cell.length_c   1.000
_cell.angle_alpha   90.00
_cell.angle_beta   90.00
_cell.angle_gamma   90.00
#
_symmetry.space_group_name_H-M   'P 1'
#
loop_
_entity.id
_entity.type
_entity.pdbx_description
1 polymer ?
#
loop_
_entity_poly.entity_id
_entity_poly.type
_entity_poly.pdbx_seq_one_letter_code
_entity_poly.pdbx_strand_id
1 'polypeptide(L)'
;QAEEDVYCDRMRRLGATWWKNGKRVDLLRRELNGLKDSDEYIRVGWPAGGGVWVLHTIFEEATKKGVGLIHNAYNMEERCKVIEQIGGIFYADPKDCPCLDLS
;
A
#
# COMPACT_ATOMS: atom_id res chain seq x y z
N GLN A 1 -16.07 21.64 1.41
CA GLN A 1 -14.90 20.94 1.98
C GLN A 1 -15.22 19.54 2.52
N ALA A 2 -16.14 19.34 3.47
CA ALA A 2 -16.29 18.03 4.15
C ALA A 2 -16.70 16.82 3.26
N GLU A 3 -17.46 17.02 2.17
CA GLU A 3 -17.81 15.92 1.25
C GLU A 3 -16.64 15.46 0.37
N GLU A 4 -15.74 16.38 0.00
CA GLU A 4 -14.54 16.04 -0.78
C GLU A 4 -13.56 15.21 0.06
N ASP A 5 -13.45 15.49 1.36
CA ASP A 5 -12.59 14.74 2.27
C ASP A 5 -13.09 13.29 2.45
N VAL A 6 -14.40 13.08 2.59
CA VAL A 6 -15.01 11.74 2.68
C VAL A 6 -14.86 10.98 1.36
N TYR A 7 -14.97 11.67 0.22
CA TYR A 7 -14.77 11.07 -1.09
C TYR A 7 -13.30 10.69 -1.32
N CYS A 8 -12.36 11.57 -0.97
CA CYS A 8 -10.93 11.29 -1.00
C CYS A 8 -10.57 10.13 -0.08
N ASP A 9 -11.13 10.07 1.13
CA ASP A 9 -10.93 8.96 2.07
C ASP A 9 -11.45 7.62 1.54
N ARG A 10 -12.56 7.63 0.80
CA ARG A 10 -13.03 6.42 0.11
C ARG A 10 -12.09 6.00 -1.01
N MET A 11 -11.61 6.93 -1.84
CA MET A 11 -10.67 6.63 -2.93
C MET A 11 -9.33 6.09 -2.41
N ARG A 12 -8.85 6.63 -1.29
CA ARG A 12 -7.64 6.21 -0.56
C ARG A 12 -7.69 4.77 -0.06
N ARG A 13 -8.89 4.24 0.20
CA ARG A 13 -9.13 2.87 0.70
C ARG A 13 -9.28 1.81 -0.40
N LEU A 14 -9.27 2.20 -1.67
CA LEU A 14 -9.37 1.26 -2.81
C LEU A 14 -8.10 0.43 -3.06
N GLY A 15 -7.07 0.55 -2.20
CA GLY A 15 -5.85 -0.26 -2.30
C GLY A 15 -4.86 0.18 -3.38
N ALA A 16 -5.07 1.38 -3.96
CA ALA A 16 -4.15 2.01 -4.88
C ALA A 16 -2.77 2.21 -4.22
N THR A 17 -1.70 2.10 -5.03
CA THR A 17 -0.35 2.35 -4.51
C THR A 17 -0.22 3.83 -4.17
N TRP A 18 0.10 4.11 -2.91
CA TRP A 18 0.33 5.47 -2.43
C TRP A 18 1.71 5.94 -2.88
N TRP A 19 1.75 7.11 -3.52
CA TRP A 19 2.99 7.77 -3.92
C TRP A 19 2.98 9.19 -3.37
N LYS A 20 3.99 9.56 -2.58
CA LYS A 20 4.16 10.97 -2.15
C LYS A 20 4.29 11.89 -3.37
N ASN A 21 3.69 13.07 -3.29
CA ASN A 21 3.76 14.09 -4.34
C ASN A 21 5.23 14.43 -4.65
N GLY A 22 5.64 14.25 -5.91
CA GLY A 22 7.02 14.37 -6.39
C GLY A 22 7.45 13.24 -7.32
N LYS A 23 6.77 12.09 -7.27
CA LYS A 23 7.16 10.85 -7.96
C LYS A 23 6.68 10.71 -9.43
N ARG A 24 6.21 11.77 -10.11
CA ARG A 24 5.91 11.66 -11.56
C ARG A 24 7.16 11.29 -12.37
N VAL A 25 8.32 11.83 -11.97
CA VAL A 25 9.62 11.46 -12.56
C VAL A 25 10.02 10.04 -12.15
N ASP A 26 9.74 9.62 -10.91
CA ASP A 26 10.02 8.25 -10.44
C ASP A 26 9.15 7.19 -11.13
N LEU A 27 7.91 7.52 -11.53
CA LEU A 27 7.04 6.60 -12.26
C LEU A 27 7.60 6.35 -13.66
N LEU A 28 7.90 7.43 -14.40
CA LEU A 28 8.53 7.33 -15.73
C LEU A 28 9.90 6.65 -15.65
N ARG A 29 10.69 6.95 -14.61
CA ARG A 29 11.99 6.34 -14.36
C ARG A 29 11.90 4.86 -13.99
N ARG A 30 10.89 4.45 -13.21
CA ARG A 30 10.60 3.04 -12.89
C ARG A 30 10.03 2.28 -14.09
N GLU A 31 9.24 2.91 -14.95
CA GLU A 31 8.77 2.28 -16.19
C GLU A 31 9.91 2.11 -17.20
N LEU A 32 10.81 3.10 -17.32
CA LEU A 32 11.95 3.03 -18.24
C LEU A 32 13.12 2.17 -17.72
N ASN A 33 13.37 2.14 -16.40
CA ASN A 33 14.54 1.46 -15.81
C ASN A 33 14.21 0.28 -14.89
N GLY A 34 12.92 -0.03 -14.69
CA GLY A 34 12.48 -1.01 -13.70
C GLY A 34 12.54 -0.50 -12.26
N LEU A 35 11.97 -1.29 -11.35
CA LEU A 35 12.15 -1.15 -9.90
C LEU A 35 13.56 -1.60 -9.53
N LYS A 36 14.27 -0.82 -8.71
CA LYS A 36 15.54 -1.27 -8.12
C LYS A 36 15.27 -2.10 -6.89
N ASP A 37 16.17 -3.04 -6.57
CA ASP A 37 16.08 -3.88 -5.37
C ASP A 37 15.95 -3.08 -4.07
N SER A 38 16.64 -1.94 -3.99
CA SER A 38 16.61 -1.02 -2.85
C SER A 38 15.37 -0.10 -2.80
N ASP A 39 14.50 -0.17 -3.80
CA ASP A 39 13.35 0.72 -3.87
C ASP A 39 12.33 0.39 -2.79
N GLU A 40 11.83 1.42 -2.11
CA GLU A 40 10.74 1.30 -1.14
C GLU A 40 9.49 0.69 -1.82
N TYR A 41 8.93 -0.31 -1.15
CA TYR A 41 7.76 -1.06 -1.55
C TYR A 41 6.72 -1.04 -0.43
N ILE A 42 5.60 -0.37 -0.69
CA ILE A 42 4.47 -0.26 0.23
C ILE A 42 3.22 -0.86 -0.42
N ARG A 43 2.51 -1.70 0.35
CA ARG A 43 1.18 -2.23 0.01
C ARG A 43 0.28 -2.16 1.22
N VAL A 44 -0.96 -1.73 0.98
CA VAL A 44 -1.97 -1.59 2.03
C VAL A 44 -3.24 -2.36 1.72
N GLY A 45 -3.90 -2.87 2.75
CA GLY A 45 -5.21 -3.52 2.71
C GLY A 45 -6.14 -2.93 3.78
N TRP A 46 -7.39 -2.70 3.41
CA TRP A 46 -8.37 -2.01 4.24
C TRP A 46 -9.52 -2.96 4.60
N PRO A 47 -9.47 -3.64 5.77
CA PRO A 47 -10.51 -4.58 6.14
C PRO A 47 -11.82 -3.85 6.44
N ALA A 48 -12.95 -4.54 6.29
CA ALA A 48 -14.28 -3.94 6.49
C ALA A 48 -14.48 -3.45 7.95
N GLY A 49 -13.79 -4.07 8.91
CA GLY A 49 -13.83 -3.72 10.34
C GLY A 49 -13.09 -2.44 10.72
N GLY A 50 -12.45 -1.75 9.77
CA GLY A 50 -11.63 -0.57 10.03
C GLY A 50 -10.17 -0.89 10.34
N GLY A 51 -9.35 0.15 10.48
CA GLY A 51 -7.89 0.03 10.50
C GLY A 51 -7.30 -0.26 9.12
N VAL A 52 -6.00 -0.59 9.09
CA VAL A 52 -5.25 -0.85 7.86
C VAL A 52 -4.14 -1.87 8.09
N TRP A 53 -4.01 -2.82 7.17
CA TRP A 53 -2.85 -3.69 7.06
C TRP A 53 -1.82 -3.06 6.14
N VAL A 54 -0.57 -3.00 6.56
CA VAL A 54 0.54 -2.39 5.82
C VAL A 54 1.71 -3.34 5.70
N LEU A 55 2.13 -3.64 4.48
CA LEU A 55 3.46 -4.14 4.20
C LEU A 55 4.35 -2.97 3.79
N HIS A 56 5.43 -2.74 4.52
CA HIS A 56 6.45 -1.75 4.19
C HIS A 56 7.83 -2.43 4.24
N THR A 57 8.51 -2.48 3.09
CA THR A 57 9.75 -3.22 2.88
C THR A 57 10.46 -2.66 1.63
N ILE A 58 11.60 -3.24 1.23
CA ILE A 58 12.24 -2.92 -0.06
C ILE A 58 11.81 -3.93 -1.13
N PHE A 59 11.92 -3.57 -2.41
CA PHE A 59 11.47 -4.39 -3.53
C PHE A 59 12.13 -5.77 -3.56
N GLU A 60 13.42 -5.88 -3.21
CA GLU A 60 14.12 -7.16 -3.11
C GLU A 60 13.46 -8.09 -2.08
N GLU A 61 13.17 -7.59 -0.89
CA GLU A 61 12.50 -8.37 0.15
C GLU A 61 11.06 -8.70 -0.23
N ALA A 62 10.37 -7.78 -0.88
CA ALA A 62 9.02 -7.97 -1.40
C ALA A 62 8.97 -9.15 -2.38
N THR A 63 9.87 -9.21 -3.35
CA THR A 63 9.92 -10.31 -4.33
C THR A 63 10.21 -11.65 -3.64
N LYS A 64 11.13 -11.70 -2.67
CA LYS A 64 11.41 -12.89 -1.86
C LYS A 64 10.20 -13.36 -1.04
N LYS A 65 9.39 -12.42 -0.54
CA LYS A 65 8.17 -12.68 0.24
C LYS A 65 6.96 -13.07 -0.62
N GLY A 66 7.10 -13.14 -1.95
CA GLY A 66 6.01 -13.59 -2.81
C GLY A 66 4.89 -12.55 -2.99
N VAL A 67 5.21 -11.25 -3.00
CA VAL A 67 4.21 -10.17 -3.18
C VAL A 67 3.42 -10.22 -4.50
N GLY A 68 3.79 -11.10 -5.43
CA GLY A 68 2.92 -11.47 -6.56
C GLY A 68 1.53 -11.94 -6.09
N LEU A 69 1.46 -12.60 -4.93
CA LEU A 69 0.20 -13.04 -4.32
C LEU A 69 -0.74 -11.89 -3.96
N ILE A 70 -0.20 -10.72 -3.57
CA ILE A 70 -1.00 -9.52 -3.28
C ILE A 70 -1.75 -9.05 -4.54
N HIS A 71 -1.13 -9.20 -5.72
CA HIS A 71 -1.76 -8.81 -6.99
C HIS A 71 -2.82 -9.81 -7.45
N ASN A 72 -2.80 -11.04 -6.91
CA ASN A 72 -3.76 -12.10 -7.20
C ASN A 72 -4.97 -12.10 -6.25
N ALA A 73 -4.97 -11.27 -5.21
CA ALA A 73 -6.10 -11.18 -4.29
C ALA A 73 -7.36 -10.71 -5.04
N TYR A 74 -8.45 -11.47 -4.91
CA TYR A 74 -9.71 -11.20 -5.61
C TYR A 74 -10.50 -10.06 -4.96
N ASN A 75 -10.33 -9.87 -3.65
CA ASN A 75 -11.01 -8.85 -2.87
C ASN A 75 -10.10 -8.27 -1.78
N MET A 76 -10.60 -7.22 -1.10
CA MET A 76 -9.83 -6.50 -0.08
C MET A 76 -9.53 -7.34 1.16
N GLU A 77 -10.42 -8.25 1.55
CA GLU A 77 -10.20 -9.15 2.70
C GLU A 77 -9.09 -10.16 2.41
N GLU A 78 -9.09 -10.76 1.22
CA GLU A 78 -8.00 -11.62 0.75
C GLU A 78 -6.68 -10.86 0.70
N ARG A 79 -6.70 -9.61 0.22
CA ARG A 79 -5.53 -8.75 0.20
C ARG A 79 -4.98 -8.50 1.60
N CYS A 80 -5.85 -8.24 2.59
CA CYS A 80 -5.46 -8.10 3.99
C CYS A 80 -4.79 -9.36 4.52
N LYS A 81 -5.39 -10.53 4.28
CA LYS A 81 -4.84 -11.84 4.68
C LYS A 81 -3.47 -12.10 4.06
N VAL A 82 -3.29 -11.78 2.78
CA VAL A 82 -1.97 -11.96 2.13
C VAL A 82 -0.94 -11.01 2.74
N ILE A 83 -1.29 -9.74 3.00
CA ILE A 83 -0.40 -8.78 3.64
C ILE A 83 0.02 -9.27 5.03
N GLU A 84 -0.94 -9.75 5.84
CA GLU A 84 -0.68 -10.37 7.14
C GLU A 84 0.29 -11.56 7.02
N GLN A 85 0.01 -12.50 6.11
CA GLN A 85 0.82 -13.73 5.93
C GLN A 85 2.28 -13.46 5.58
N ILE A 86 2.56 -12.36 4.88
CA ILE A 86 3.93 -12.00 4.47
C ILE A 86 4.59 -10.98 5.39
N GLY A 87 4.04 -10.80 6.59
CA GLY A 87 4.63 -10.00 7.67
C GLY A 87 4.25 -8.52 7.64
N GLY A 88 3.08 -8.20 7.12
CA GLY A 88 2.48 -6.88 7.27
C GLY A 88 2.07 -6.59 8.72
N ILE A 89 1.90 -5.31 9.03
CA ILE A 89 1.54 -4.81 10.36
C ILE A 89 0.13 -4.21 10.29
N PHE A 90 -0.71 -4.51 11.27
CA PHE A 90 -2.02 -3.89 11.41
C PHE A 90 -1.94 -2.63 12.26
N TYR A 91 -2.58 -1.56 11.77
CA TYR A 91 -2.77 -0.31 12.50
C TYR A 91 -4.27 -0.11 12.70
N ALA A 92 -4.71 -0.04 13.97
CA ALA A 92 -6.10 0.18 14.31
C ALA A 92 -6.55 1.60 13.92
N ASP A 93 -5.71 2.61 14.19
CA ASP A 93 -5.81 3.93 13.58
C ASP A 93 -4.82 4.03 12.41
N PRO A 94 -5.27 4.20 11.16
CA PRO A 94 -4.39 4.38 10.01
C PRO A 94 -3.39 5.54 10.14
N LYS A 95 -3.70 6.55 10.96
CA LYS A 95 -2.81 7.69 11.25
C LYS A 95 -1.57 7.28 12.04
N ASP A 96 -1.62 6.11 12.70
CA ASP A 96 -0.46 5.56 13.41
C ASP A 96 0.57 4.97 12.43
N CYS A 97 0.24 4.73 11.14
CA CYS A 97 1.27 4.30 10.19
C CYS A 97 2.10 5.51 9.71
N PRO A 98 3.41 5.58 10.01
CA PRO A 98 4.27 6.65 9.50
C PRO A 98 4.43 6.62 7.97
N CYS A 99 4.04 5.50 7.36
CA CYS A 99 4.09 5.24 5.93
C CYS A 99 2.90 5.83 5.16
N LEU A 100 1.79 6.13 5.85
CA LEU A 100 0.56 6.62 5.27
C LEU A 100 0.42 8.10 5.60
N ASP A 101 0.51 8.94 4.57
CA ASP A 101 0.31 10.39 4.70
C ASP A 101 -1.20 10.69 4.66
N LEU A 102 -1.87 10.37 5.76
CA LEU A 102 -3.30 10.60 5.98
C LEU A 102 -3.48 11.85 6.85
N SER A 103 -3.15 13.01 6.26
CA SER A 103 -3.37 14.35 6.82
C SER A 103 -4.86 14.66 6.97
#